data_AF-H6T3M6-F1
#
_entry.id   AF-H6T3M6-F1
#
_cell.length_a   1.000
_cell.length_b   1.000
_cell.length_c   1.000
_cell.angle_alpha   90.00
_cell.angle_beta   90.00
_cell.angle_gamma   90.00
#
_symmetry.space_group_name_H-M   'P 1'
#
loop_
_entity.id
_entity.type
_entity.pdbx_description
1 polymer ?
#
loop_
_entity_poly.entity_id
_entity_poly.type
_entity_poly.pdbx_seq_one_letter_code
_entity_poly.pdbx_strand_id
1 'polypeptide(L)' 'EKEKNCGSVEFQIFSFTDKIQRLTLHLELHKRDFLSQRGLRKILGKRQRLLNYLSKKNRVRYKKLISQLGIRESKTR' A
#
# COMPACT_ATOMS: atom_id res chain seq x y z
N GLU A 1 -7.79 16.15 15.86
CA GLU A 1 -8.16 16.24 14.43
C GLU A 1 -7.78 14.96 13.64
N LYS A 2 -8.48 13.83 13.86
CA LYS A 2 -8.12 12.52 13.24
C LYS A 2 -9.21 11.93 12.32
N GLU A 3 -10.35 12.60 12.16
CA GLU A 3 -11.52 12.00 11.49
C GLU A 3 -11.64 12.36 10.00
N LYS A 4 -10.99 13.42 9.51
CA LYS A 4 -11.31 13.98 8.18
C LYS A 4 -10.73 13.23 6.97
N ASN A 5 -9.91 12.19 7.16
CA ASN A 5 -9.22 11.54 6.04
C ASN A 5 -9.38 10.02 5.97
N CYS A 6 -10.29 9.39 6.72
CA CYS A 6 -10.49 7.93 6.65
C CYS A 6 -10.85 7.41 5.25
N GLY A 7 -11.41 8.26 4.38
CA GLY A 7 -11.74 7.93 3.00
C GLY A 7 -10.69 8.34 1.95
N SER A 8 -9.63 9.08 2.34
CA SER A 8 -8.68 9.59 1.35
C SER A 8 -7.83 8.46 0.76
N VAL A 9 -7.51 8.57 -0.53
CA VAL A 9 -6.66 7.59 -1.23
C VAL A 9 -5.32 7.43 -0.52
N GLU A 10 -4.80 8.53 0.04
CA GLU A 10 -3.53 8.58 0.77
C GLU A 10 -3.59 7.76 2.06
N PHE A 11 -4.66 7.94 2.84
CA PHE A 11 -4.87 7.16 4.07
C PHE A 11 -5.05 5.67 3.77
N GLN A 12 -5.78 5.33 2.70
CA GLN A 12 -5.92 3.92 2.29
C GLN A 12 -4.57 3.30 1.92
N ILE A 13 -3.72 4.02 1.17
CA ILE A 13 -2.38 3.53 0.82
C ILE A 13 -1.50 3.38 2.07
N PHE A 14 -1.58 4.33 3.01
CA PHE A 14 -0.89 4.23 4.31
C PHE A 14 -1.34 2.98 5.08
N SER A 15 -2.65 2.78 5.25
CA SER A 15 -3.20 1.63 5.97
C SER A 15 -2.81 0.30 5.32
N PHE A 16 -2.82 0.22 3.99
CA PHE A 16 -2.34 -0.98 3.29
C PHE A 16 -0.84 -1.20 3.47
N THR A 17 -0.05 -0.14 3.54
CA THR A 17 1.41 -0.25 3.73
C THR A 17 1.75 -0.77 5.13
N ASP A 18 1.10 -0.25 6.18
CA ASP A 18 1.25 -0.77 7.55
C ASP A 18 0.81 -2.25 7.65
N LYS A 19 -0.33 -2.61 7.04
CA LYS A 19 -0.80 -4.02 6.99
C LYS A 19 0.17 -4.94 6.25
N ILE A 20 0.75 -4.48 5.14
CA ILE A 20 1.75 -5.24 4.38
C ILE A 20 2.97 -5.50 5.26
N GLN A 21 3.52 -4.48 5.94
CA GLN A 21 4.68 -4.65 6.81
C GLN A 21 4.42 -5.66 7.93
N ARG A 22 3.27 -5.56 8.62
CA ARG A 22 2.89 -6.52 9.67
C ARG A 22 2.76 -7.95 9.14
N LEU A 23 2.08 -8.14 8.00
CA LEU A 23 1.91 -9.46 7.40
C LEU A 23 3.22 -10.04 6.85
N THR A 24 4.12 -9.19 6.36
CA THR A 24 5.45 -9.63 5.92
C THR A 24 6.22 -10.24 7.09
N LEU A 25 6.27 -9.56 8.25
CA LEU A 25 6.91 -10.09 9.46
C LEU A 25 6.26 -11.39 9.95
N HIS A 26 4.92 -11.47 9.92
CA HIS A 26 4.19 -12.70 10.25
C HIS A 26 4.59 -13.89 9.35
N LEU A 27 4.71 -13.65 8.04
CA LEU A 27 5.05 -14.70 7.08
C LEU A 27 6.53 -15.10 7.10
N GLU A 28 7.43 -14.26 7.62
CA GLU A 28 8.82 -14.63 7.87
C GLU A 28 8.93 -15.74 8.91
N LEU A 29 8.10 -15.66 9.96
CA LEU A 29 7.97 -16.69 10.99
C LEU A 29 7.12 -17.89 10.50
N HIS A 30 6.02 -17.62 9.80
CA HIS A 30 5.05 -18.62 9.35
C HIS A 30 5.08 -18.86 7.84
N LYS A 31 6.20 -19.39 7.34
CA LYS A 31 6.44 -19.58 5.89
C LYS A 31 5.44 -20.49 5.16
N ARG A 32 4.73 -21.37 5.90
CA ARG A 32 3.72 -22.31 5.35
C ARG A 32 2.29 -21.75 5.36
N ASP A 33 2.07 -20.52 5.81
CA ASP A 33 0.74 -19.90 5.82
C ASP A 33 0.38 -19.32 4.43
N PHE A 34 -0.05 -20.22 3.54
CA PHE A 34 -0.38 -19.87 2.16
C PHE A 34 -1.67 -19.03 2.04
N LEU A 35 -2.59 -19.15 2.99
CA LEU A 35 -3.83 -18.38 3.01
C LEU A 35 -3.54 -16.91 3.29
N SER A 36 -2.72 -16.63 4.30
CA SER A 36 -2.26 -15.27 4.61
C SER A 36 -1.40 -14.70 3.48
N GLN A 37 -0.54 -15.51 2.86
CA GLN A 37 0.24 -15.08 1.69
C GLN A 37 -0.66 -14.67 0.51
N ARG A 38 -1.75 -15.42 0.25
CA ARG A 38 -2.75 -15.05 -0.77
C ARG A 38 -3.46 -13.75 -0.42
N GLY A 39 -3.80 -13.55 0.85
CA GLY A 39 -4.35 -12.29 1.37
C GLY A 39 -3.41 -11.11 1.15
N LEU A 40 -2.13 -11.28 1.49
CA LEU A 40 -1.08 -10.28 1.29
C LEU A 40 -0.99 -9.86 -0.18
N ARG A 41 -0.97 -10.82 -1.12
CA ARG A 41 -0.94 -10.52 -2.57
C ARG A 41 -2.14 -9.68 -3.01
N LYS A 42 -3.34 -9.96 -2.49
CA LYS A 42 -4.55 -9.16 -2.78
C LYS A 42 -4.40 -7.72 -2.28
N ILE A 43 -3.88 -7.53 -1.07
CA ILE A 43 -3.66 -6.19 -0.49
C ILE A 43 -2.63 -5.42 -1.31
N LEU A 44 -1.54 -6.07 -1.70
CA LEU A 44 -0.47 -5.49 -2.51
C LEU A 44 -1.01 -5.02 -3.88
N GLY A 45 -1.85 -5.84 -4.53
CA GLY A 45 -2.53 -5.46 -5.78
C GLY A 45 -3.50 -4.29 -5.62
N LYS A 46 -4.29 -4.25 -4.53
CA LYS A 46 -5.17 -3.10 -4.23
C LYS A 46 -4.37 -1.81 -4.04
N ARG A 47 -3.29 -1.85 -3.27
CA ARG A 47 -2.39 -0.70 -3.06
C ARG A 47 -1.80 -0.21 -4.38
N GLN A 48 -1.35 -1.12 -5.25
CA GLN A 48 -0.80 -0.76 -6.56
C GLN A 48 -1.83 -0.04 -7.44
N ARG A 49 -3.08 -0.49 -7.45
CA ARG A 49 -4.16 0.17 -8.22
C ARG A 49 -4.44 1.59 -7.72
N LEU A 50 -4.44 1.79 -6.39
CA LEU A 50 -4.61 3.12 -5.79
C LEU A 50 -3.44 4.06 -6.08
N LEU A 51 -2.21 3.55 -6.04
CA LEU A 51 -1.02 4.31 -6.43
C LEU A 51 -1.08 4.72 -7.91
N ASN A 52 -1.47 3.81 -8.79
CA ASN A 52 -1.66 4.11 -10.22
C ASN A 52 -2.75 5.18 -10.43
N TYR A 53 -3.87 5.07 -9.71
CA TYR A 53 -4.93 6.08 -9.74
C TYR A 53 -4.42 7.45 -9.28
N LEU A 54 -3.72 7.50 -8.14
CA LEU A 54 -3.17 8.75 -7.61
C LEU A 54 -2.13 9.35 -8.55
N SER A 55 -1.27 8.53 -9.16
CA SER A 55 -0.29 8.98 -10.16
C SER A 55 -0.94 9.59 -11.40
N LYS A 56 -2.09 9.07 -11.83
CA LYS A 56 -2.85 9.62 -12.97
C LYS A 56 -3.56 10.92 -12.60
N LYS A 57 -4.11 11.01 -11.39
CA LYS A 57 -4.87 12.18 -10.92
C LYS A 57 -4.00 13.34 -10.49
N ASN A 58 -2.92 13.08 -9.75
CA ASN A 58 -2.02 14.11 -9.23
C ASN A 58 -0.62 13.55 -8.98
N ARG A 59 0.31 13.85 -9.89
CA ARG A 59 1.71 13.41 -9.80
C ARG A 59 2.47 13.98 -8.60
N VAL A 60 2.16 15.21 -8.17
CA VAL A 60 2.85 15.85 -7.03
C VAL A 60 2.50 15.13 -5.72
N ARG A 61 1.20 14.85 -5.51
CA ARG A 61 0.74 14.07 -4.34
C ARG A 61 1.30 12.65 -4.36
N TYR A 62 1.31 12.01 -5.53
CA TYR A 62 1.90 10.69 -5.70
C TYR A 62 3.39 10.68 -5.28
N LYS A 63 4.21 11.58 -5.82
CA LYS A 63 5.65 11.68 -5.49
C LYS A 63 5.89 11.93 -4.00
N LYS A 64 5.12 12.84 -3.40
CA LYS A 64 5.19 13.11 -1.96
C LYS A 64 4.88 11.86 -1.15
N LEU A 65 3.81 11.15 -1.51
CA LEU A 65 3.35 9.97 -0.78
C LEU A 65 4.32 8.79 -0.87
N ILE A 66 4.85 8.48 -2.07
CA ILE A 66 5.83 7.40 -2.21
C ILE A 66 7.12 7.70 -1.46
N SER A 67 7.56 8.97 -1.43
CA SER A 67 8.75 9.39 -0.70
C SER A 67 8.55 9.28 0.80
N GLN A 68 7.36 9.62 1.31
CA GLN A 68 7.04 9.50 2.73
C GLN A 68 6.95 8.04 3.19
N LEU A 69 6.46 7.14 2.33
CA LEU A 69 6.23 5.73 2.69
C LEU A 69 7.37 4.80 2.28
N GLY A 70 8.44 5.31 1.66
CA GLY A 70 9.55 4.49 1.15
C GLY A 70 9.11 3.46 0.09
N ILE A 71 8.04 3.75 -0.65
CA ILE A 71 7.49 2.82 -1.65
C ILE A 71 8.29 2.99 -2.94
N ARG A 72 8.81 1.88 -3.49
CA ARG A 72 9.49 1.87 -4.78
C ARG A 72 8.55 2.36 -5.88
N GLU A 73 9.03 3.28 -6.73
CA GLU A 73 8.29 3.71 -7.91
C GLU A 73 7.96 2.50 -8.80
N SER A 74 6.66 2.28 -9.04
CA SER A 74 6.26 1.27 -10.01
C SER A 74 6.54 1.80 -11.40
N LYS A 75 7.28 1.03 -12.20
CA LYS A 75 7.39 1.29 -13.64
C LYS A 75 5.99 1.15 -14.24
N THR A 76 5.36 2.29 -14.55
CA THR A 76 4.19 2.31 -15.41
C THR A 76 4.62 1.70 -16.74
N ARG A 77 4.15 0.50 -17.06
CA ARG A 77 4.21 -0.02 -18.43
C ARG A 77 3.14 0.66 -19.26
#